data_AF-A0A9D9ZFG7-F1
#
_entry.id   AF-A0A9D9ZFG7-F1
#
_cell.length_a   1.000
_cell.length_b   1.000
_cell.length_c   1.000
_cell.angle_alpha   90.00
_cell.angle_beta   90.00
_cell.angle_gamma   90.00
#
_symmetry.space_group_name_H-M   'P 1'
#
loop_
_entity.id
_entity.type
_entity.pdbx_description
1 polymer ?
#
loop_
_entity_poly.entity_id
_entity_poly.type
_entity_poly.pdbx_seq_one_letter_code
_entity_poly.pdbx_strand_id
1 'polypeptide(L)'
;MKHIKFFYSMKIDFSSPVIRHCFSLRCLPFDTPSQRIELINVDIEPHNMLTETADGFGNRVLTDRIIEPHSKFVAIVEGKASLDFSKREKEELNCIYKYPSQHTVPGEKIIELVSGLGDMANLTALETAQAVSKRIGEVFSYKSGVTNINTTAEEALHLGCGVCQDYAHIFLSAARLSGVPARYVAGIQKGTGETHAWAEFYDDG
;
A
#
# COMPACT_ATOMS: atom_id res chain seq x y z
N MET A 1 -14.52 18.89 -5.09
CA MET A 1 -15.26 17.62 -4.89
C MET A 1 -15.53 16.88 -6.21
N LYS A 2 -15.07 15.64 -6.31
CA LYS A 2 -15.18 14.75 -7.48
C LYS A 2 -15.75 13.40 -7.05
N HIS A 3 -16.80 12.93 -7.70
CA HIS A 3 -17.37 11.60 -7.42
C HIS A 3 -16.73 10.53 -8.30
N ILE A 4 -16.44 9.38 -7.72
CA ILE A 4 -15.89 8.21 -8.40
C ILE A 4 -16.69 6.96 -8.06
N LYS A 5 -16.66 6.00 -8.98
CA LYS A 5 -17.05 4.61 -8.72
C LYS A 5 -15.78 3.78 -8.61
N PHE A 6 -15.78 2.81 -7.72
CA PHE A 6 -14.70 1.83 -7.61
C PHE A 6 -15.27 0.42 -7.65
N PHE A 7 -14.44 -0.49 -8.15
CA PHE A 7 -14.73 -1.91 -8.24
C PHE A 7 -13.41 -2.66 -8.03
N TYR A 8 -13.46 -3.69 -7.20
CA TYR A 8 -12.38 -4.61 -6.93
C TYR A 8 -12.94 -6.02 -6.90
N SER A 9 -12.24 -6.96 -7.55
CA SER A 9 -12.57 -8.38 -7.49
C SER A 9 -11.31 -9.20 -7.36
N MET A 10 -11.37 -10.19 -6.47
CA MET A 10 -10.34 -11.19 -6.29
C MET A 10 -10.98 -12.57 -6.38
N LYS A 11 -10.37 -13.46 -7.17
CA LYS A 11 -10.78 -14.86 -7.29
C LYS A 11 -9.59 -15.76 -6.98
N ILE A 12 -9.83 -16.76 -6.14
CA ILE A 12 -8.88 -17.84 -5.85
C ILE A 12 -9.53 -19.15 -6.28
N ASP A 13 -8.87 -19.87 -7.18
CA ASP A 13 -9.20 -21.25 -7.54
C ASP A 13 -8.25 -22.20 -6.80
N PHE A 14 -8.81 -23.11 -6.00
CA PHE A 14 -8.03 -24.10 -5.28
C PHE A 14 -7.86 -25.36 -6.14
N SER A 15 -6.66 -25.96 -6.11
CA SER A 15 -6.36 -27.20 -6.86
C SER A 15 -7.15 -28.41 -6.35
N SER A 16 -7.69 -28.34 -5.14
CA SER A 16 -8.60 -29.32 -4.53
C SER A 16 -9.52 -28.60 -3.54
N PRO A 17 -10.69 -29.18 -3.16
CA PRO A 17 -11.57 -28.58 -2.17
C PRO A 17 -10.85 -28.30 -0.84
N VAL A 18 -11.05 -27.08 -0.31
CA VAL A 18 -10.58 -26.67 1.02
C VAL A 18 -11.76 -26.64 1.99
N ILE A 19 -11.49 -26.86 3.28
CA ILE A 19 -12.48 -26.80 4.37
C ILE A 19 -11.98 -25.89 5.47
N ARG A 20 -12.88 -25.33 6.29
CA ARG A 20 -12.53 -24.44 7.41
C ARG A 20 -11.61 -23.28 6.98
N HIS A 21 -11.81 -22.77 5.77
CA HIS A 21 -11.02 -21.69 5.18
C HIS A 21 -11.26 -20.41 6.00
N CYS A 22 -10.21 -19.93 6.67
CA CYS A 22 -10.21 -18.67 7.40
C CYS A 22 -9.56 -17.60 6.54
N PHE A 23 -10.14 -16.41 6.47
CA PHE A 23 -9.58 -15.30 5.70
C PHE A 23 -9.68 -13.97 6.44
N SER A 24 -8.85 -13.02 6.02
CA SER A 24 -8.96 -11.62 6.45
C SER A 24 -8.69 -10.72 5.26
N LEU A 25 -9.68 -9.92 4.85
CA LEU A 25 -9.60 -9.02 3.72
C LEU A 25 -9.39 -7.58 4.20
N ARG A 26 -8.38 -6.91 3.62
CA ARG A 26 -8.07 -5.48 3.82
C ARG A 26 -8.23 -4.72 2.51
N CYS A 27 -9.43 -4.83 1.92
CA CYS A 27 -9.73 -4.28 0.60
C CYS A 27 -10.85 -3.23 0.63
N LEU A 28 -11.26 -2.79 1.81
CA LEU A 28 -12.28 -1.76 1.96
C LEU A 28 -11.64 -0.38 2.09
N PRO A 29 -12.02 0.59 1.26
CA PRO A 29 -11.67 1.98 1.51
C PRO A 29 -12.42 2.49 2.75
N PHE A 30 -11.89 3.55 3.35
CA PHE A 30 -12.45 4.23 4.51
C PHE A 30 -12.45 5.75 4.32
N ASP A 31 -13.16 6.43 5.21
CA ASP A 31 -13.29 7.89 5.19
C ASP A 31 -11.96 8.54 5.63
N THR A 32 -11.52 9.55 4.87
CA THR A 32 -10.41 10.44 5.22
C THR A 32 -10.86 11.89 4.99
N PRO A 33 -10.11 12.91 5.43
CA PRO A 33 -10.46 14.30 5.15
C PRO A 33 -10.68 14.58 3.66
N SER A 34 -9.92 13.88 2.79
CA SER A 34 -9.96 14.05 1.33
C SER A 34 -10.84 13.02 0.60
N GLN A 35 -11.40 12.03 1.30
CA GLN A 35 -12.19 10.95 0.72
C GLN A 35 -13.40 10.60 1.60
N ARG A 36 -14.60 10.57 1.01
CA ARG A 36 -15.81 10.09 1.68
C ARG A 36 -16.39 8.91 0.94
N ILE A 37 -16.63 7.79 1.62
CA ILE A 37 -17.30 6.61 1.08
C ILE A 37 -18.81 6.83 1.18
N GLU A 38 -19.47 6.85 0.02
CA GLU A 38 -20.91 7.13 -0.11
C GLU A 38 -21.74 5.86 -0.14
N LEU A 39 -21.18 4.81 -0.73
CA LEU A 39 -21.78 3.49 -0.85
C LEU A 39 -20.67 2.46 -0.93
N ILE A 40 -20.84 1.33 -0.25
CA ILE A 40 -19.99 0.17 -0.38
C ILE A 40 -20.83 -1.10 -0.29
N ASN A 41 -20.68 -1.97 -1.29
CA ASN A 41 -21.24 -3.32 -1.32
C ASN A 41 -20.08 -4.30 -1.31
N VAL A 42 -20.21 -5.35 -0.50
CA VAL A 42 -19.25 -6.43 -0.42
C VAL A 42 -19.99 -7.74 -0.62
N ASP A 43 -19.52 -8.52 -1.58
CA ASP A 43 -20.04 -9.85 -1.87
C ASP A 43 -18.93 -10.89 -1.82
N ILE A 44 -19.19 -12.02 -1.16
CA ILE A 44 -18.23 -13.10 -0.99
C ILE A 44 -18.88 -14.43 -1.33
N GLU A 45 -18.23 -15.18 -2.22
CA GLU A 45 -18.58 -16.56 -2.56
C GLU A 45 -17.59 -17.53 -1.92
N PRO A 46 -18.03 -18.68 -1.37
CA PRO A 46 -19.39 -19.24 -1.38
C PRO A 46 -20.30 -18.78 -0.22
N HIS A 47 -19.80 -17.90 0.65
CA HIS A 47 -20.47 -17.51 1.89
C HIS A 47 -20.16 -16.05 2.22
N ASN A 48 -21.17 -15.30 2.65
CA ASN A 48 -21.07 -13.85 2.88
C ASN A 48 -21.47 -13.45 4.31
N MET A 49 -21.01 -14.20 5.33
CA MET A 49 -21.22 -13.81 6.74
C MET A 49 -19.98 -13.11 7.29
N LEU A 50 -19.91 -11.80 7.10
CA LEU A 50 -18.71 -11.05 7.43
C LEU A 50 -18.72 -10.50 8.87
N THR A 51 -17.58 -10.61 9.55
CA THR A 51 -17.28 -9.81 10.74
C THR A 51 -16.34 -8.69 10.34
N GLU A 52 -16.68 -7.45 10.69
CA GLU A 52 -15.83 -6.28 10.44
C GLU A 52 -15.10 -5.87 11.73
N THR A 53 -13.80 -5.62 11.61
CA THR A 53 -12.94 -5.05 12.65
C THR A 53 -12.02 -3.99 12.05
N ALA A 54 -11.14 -3.40 12.86
CA ALA A 54 -10.08 -2.51 12.40
C ALA A 54 -8.71 -2.99 12.90
N ASP A 55 -7.67 -2.83 12.09
CA ASP A 55 -6.29 -3.07 12.52
C ASP A 55 -5.69 -1.86 13.25
N GLY A 56 -4.44 -1.99 13.71
CA GLY A 56 -3.75 -0.93 14.46
C GLY A 56 -3.47 0.36 13.67
N PHE A 57 -3.71 0.36 12.35
CA PHE A 57 -3.60 1.54 11.50
C PHE A 57 -4.97 2.12 11.13
N GLY A 58 -6.06 1.56 11.65
CA GLY A 58 -7.42 1.98 11.34
C GLY A 58 -7.96 1.40 10.03
N ASN A 59 -7.23 0.49 9.36
CA ASN A 59 -7.77 -0.15 8.17
C ASN A 59 -8.92 -1.07 8.56
N ARG A 60 -10.01 -1.00 7.81
CA ARG A 60 -11.15 -1.92 7.95
C ARG A 60 -10.73 -3.33 7.52
N VAL A 61 -10.99 -4.31 8.36
CA VAL A 61 -10.66 -5.72 8.14
C VAL A 61 -11.95 -6.52 8.16
N LEU A 62 -12.23 -7.23 7.06
CA LEU A 62 -13.32 -8.21 7.01
C LEU A 62 -12.76 -9.60 7.27
N THR A 63 -13.35 -10.33 8.20
CA THR A 63 -12.92 -11.69 8.56
C THR A 63 -14.11 -12.62 8.64
N ASP A 64 -13.92 -13.86 8.20
CA ASP A 64 -14.88 -14.95 8.37
C ASP A 64 -14.15 -16.31 8.25
N ARG A 65 -14.89 -17.37 8.52
CA ARG A 65 -14.52 -18.76 8.31
C ARG A 65 -15.60 -19.48 7.50
N ILE A 66 -15.23 -20.00 6.34
CA ILE A 66 -16.07 -20.88 5.53
C ILE A 66 -15.85 -22.32 6.01
N ILE A 67 -16.88 -22.92 6.62
CA ILE A 67 -16.81 -24.29 7.13
C ILE A 67 -16.91 -25.31 6.01
N GLU A 68 -17.83 -25.10 5.08
CA GLU A 68 -18.16 -26.06 4.01
C GLU A 68 -17.05 -26.21 2.96
N PRO A 69 -16.90 -27.42 2.37
CA PRO A 69 -15.96 -27.65 1.28
C PRO A 69 -16.24 -26.76 0.07
N HIS A 70 -15.19 -26.13 -0.47
CA HIS A 70 -15.28 -25.34 -1.70
C HIS A 70 -13.94 -25.34 -2.46
N SER A 71 -14.00 -25.13 -3.77
CA SER A 71 -12.83 -25.04 -4.65
C SER A 71 -12.61 -23.64 -5.24
N LYS A 72 -13.45 -22.67 -4.87
CA LYS A 72 -13.41 -21.29 -5.35
C LYS A 72 -13.74 -20.34 -4.22
N PHE A 73 -12.97 -19.26 -4.12
CA PHE A 73 -13.24 -18.13 -3.24
C PHE A 73 -13.26 -16.84 -4.06
N VAL A 74 -14.32 -16.05 -3.95
CA VAL A 74 -14.44 -14.76 -4.64
C VAL A 74 -14.76 -13.68 -3.64
N ALA A 75 -14.05 -12.57 -3.70
CA ALA A 75 -14.43 -11.34 -3.00
C ALA A 75 -14.65 -10.23 -4.04
N ILE A 76 -15.80 -9.58 -3.98
CA ILE A 76 -16.17 -8.44 -4.81
C ILE A 76 -16.46 -7.26 -3.89
N VAL A 77 -15.82 -6.13 -4.16
CA VAL A 77 -16.05 -4.87 -3.45
C VAL A 77 -16.36 -3.80 -4.49
N GLU A 78 -17.52 -3.19 -4.40
CA GLU A 78 -17.92 -2.11 -5.30
C GLU A 78 -18.53 -0.96 -4.53
N GLY A 79 -18.44 0.25 -5.08
CA GLY A 79 -18.97 1.40 -4.37
C GLY A 79 -18.77 2.73 -5.06
N LYS A 80 -19.09 3.78 -4.29
CA LYS A 80 -18.97 5.18 -4.68
C LYS A 80 -18.24 5.95 -3.60
N ALA A 81 -17.40 6.88 -4.01
CA ALA A 81 -16.72 7.80 -3.12
C ALA A 81 -16.67 9.21 -3.71
N SER A 82 -16.66 10.22 -2.85
CA SER A 82 -16.30 11.59 -3.21
C SER A 82 -14.90 11.93 -2.74
N LEU A 83 -14.16 12.62 -3.60
CA LEU A 83 -12.78 13.04 -3.38
C LEU A 83 -12.69 14.57 -3.36
N ASP A 84 -11.99 15.11 -2.38
CA ASP A 84 -11.71 16.54 -2.25
C ASP A 84 -10.31 16.78 -1.67
N PHE A 85 -9.29 16.73 -2.54
CA PHE A 85 -7.88 16.83 -2.16
C PHE A 85 -7.45 18.20 -1.61
N SER A 86 -8.34 19.21 -1.65
CA SER A 86 -8.15 20.48 -0.95
C SER A 86 -8.35 20.34 0.56
N LYS A 87 -9.07 19.30 1.00
CA LYS A 87 -9.27 18.99 2.41
C LYS A 87 -8.10 18.15 2.91
N ARG A 88 -7.44 18.66 3.93
CA ARG A 88 -6.41 17.97 4.69
C ARG A 88 -6.68 18.23 6.16
N GLU A 89 -6.41 17.24 6.98
CA GLU A 89 -6.40 17.37 8.42
C GLU A 89 -5.00 17.04 8.90
N LYS A 90 -4.57 17.74 9.96
CA LYS A 90 -3.27 17.49 10.55
C LYS A 90 -3.28 16.11 11.19
N GLU A 91 -2.44 15.21 10.71
CA GLU A 91 -2.27 13.89 11.32
C GLU A 91 -1.17 13.95 12.40
N GLU A 92 -1.36 13.24 13.51
CA GLU A 92 -0.26 13.00 14.45
C GLU A 92 0.68 11.92 13.90
N LEU A 93 1.99 12.10 14.12
CA LEU A 93 2.96 11.13 13.69
C LEU A 93 2.86 9.84 14.53
N ASN A 94 2.44 8.75 13.88
CA ASN A 94 2.66 7.42 14.44
C ASN A 94 4.15 7.04 14.33
N CYS A 95 4.81 6.86 15.49
CA CYS A 95 6.24 6.61 15.56
C CYS A 95 6.69 5.34 14.81
N ILE A 96 5.79 4.38 14.58
CA ILE A 96 6.11 3.15 13.84
C ILE A 96 6.60 3.45 12.41
N TYR A 97 6.17 4.56 11.81
CA TYR A 97 6.55 4.97 10.45
C TYR A 97 7.99 5.45 10.33
N LYS A 98 8.72 5.60 11.45
CA LYS A 98 10.16 5.84 11.48
C LYS A 98 10.98 4.58 11.29
N TYR A 99 10.42 3.41 11.58
CA TYR A 99 11.18 2.17 11.67
C TYR A 99 11.00 1.31 10.41
N PRO A 100 12.04 0.56 10.00
CA PRO A 100 11.93 -0.36 8.89
C PRO A 100 11.01 -1.53 9.24
N SER A 101 10.27 -2.00 8.24
CA SER A 101 9.62 -3.31 8.20
C SER A 101 10.53 -4.33 7.51
N GLN A 102 10.13 -5.60 7.51
CA GLN A 102 10.84 -6.68 6.79
C GLN A 102 11.18 -6.33 5.32
N HIS A 103 10.30 -5.61 4.62
CA HIS A 103 10.51 -5.24 3.22
C HIS A 103 11.31 -3.95 3.02
N THR A 104 11.66 -3.23 4.08
CA THR A 104 12.24 -1.88 4.00
C THR A 104 13.49 -1.70 4.85
N VAL A 105 14.06 -2.79 5.35
CA VAL A 105 15.38 -2.76 5.99
C VAL A 105 16.40 -2.27 4.96
N PRO A 106 17.16 -1.19 5.24
CA PRO A 106 18.16 -0.69 4.31
C PRO A 106 19.36 -1.65 4.25
N GLY A 107 19.72 -2.08 3.04
CA GLY A 107 20.98 -2.76 2.76
C GLY A 107 21.97 -1.84 2.04
N GLU A 108 22.97 -2.44 1.41
CA GLU A 108 24.06 -1.71 0.74
C GLU A 108 23.54 -0.78 -0.37
N LYS A 109 22.60 -1.24 -1.21
CA LYS A 109 22.06 -0.46 -2.33
C LYS A 109 21.23 0.73 -1.85
N ILE A 110 20.45 0.57 -0.79
CA ILE A 110 19.69 1.69 -0.21
C ILE A 110 20.66 2.72 0.41
N ILE A 111 21.69 2.26 1.13
CA ILE A 111 22.70 3.14 1.72
C ILE A 111 23.46 3.89 0.63
N GLU A 112 23.85 3.22 -0.45
CA GLU A 112 24.47 3.85 -1.63
C GLU A 112 23.56 4.88 -2.29
N LEU A 113 22.27 4.57 -2.44
CA LEU A 113 21.29 5.49 -3.02
C LEU A 113 21.18 6.77 -2.19
N VAL A 114 21.03 6.65 -0.87
CA VAL A 114 20.90 7.81 0.04
C VAL A 114 22.22 8.58 0.12
N SER A 115 23.35 7.89 0.23
CA SER A 115 24.68 8.52 0.27
C SER A 115 24.99 9.29 -1.03
N GLY A 116 24.48 8.80 -2.16
CA GLY A 116 24.59 9.47 -3.46
C GLY A 116 23.80 10.78 -3.59
N LEU A 117 22.91 11.09 -2.64
CA LEU A 117 22.18 12.37 -2.60
C LEU A 117 23.03 13.52 -2.02
N GLY A 118 24.16 13.20 -1.37
CA GLY A 118 25.02 14.18 -0.71
C GLY A 118 24.58 14.49 0.73
N ASP A 119 24.95 15.68 1.22
CA ASP A 119 24.57 16.11 2.58
C ASP A 119 23.09 16.54 2.61
N MET A 120 22.29 15.77 3.34
CA MET A 120 20.85 15.97 3.50
C MET A 120 20.50 16.55 4.89
N ALA A 121 21.49 16.87 5.74
CA ALA A 121 21.25 17.19 7.16
C ALA A 121 20.37 18.42 7.41
N ASN A 122 20.34 19.37 6.47
CA ASN A 122 19.60 20.63 6.59
C ASN A 122 18.34 20.70 5.71
N LEU A 123 17.96 19.59 5.07
CA LEU A 123 16.77 19.55 4.24
C LEU A 123 15.51 19.32 5.06
N THR A 124 14.41 19.93 4.62
CA THR A 124 13.07 19.63 5.10
C THR A 124 12.66 18.19 4.73
N ALA A 125 11.60 17.68 5.37
CA ALA A 125 11.06 16.36 5.04
C ALA A 125 10.59 16.31 3.57
N LEU A 126 9.95 17.38 3.08
CA LEU A 126 9.54 17.53 1.69
C LEU A 126 10.73 17.50 0.72
N GLU A 127 11.77 18.29 0.97
CA GLU A 127 12.96 18.33 0.11
C GLU A 127 13.67 16.97 0.07
N THR A 128 13.79 16.32 1.23
CA THR A 128 14.35 14.97 1.34
C THR A 128 13.52 13.95 0.55
N ALA A 129 12.19 13.95 0.72
CA ALA A 129 11.29 13.08 -0.01
C ALA A 129 11.36 13.30 -1.52
N GLN A 130 11.43 14.55 -1.98
CA GLN A 130 11.58 14.88 -3.39
C GLN A 130 12.90 14.40 -3.96
N ALA A 131 14.01 14.58 -3.24
CA ALA A 131 15.33 14.11 -3.66
C ALA A 131 15.38 12.58 -3.78
N VAL A 132 14.86 11.87 -2.78
CA VAL A 132 14.74 10.39 -2.79
C VAL A 132 13.88 9.94 -3.98
N SER A 133 12.68 10.50 -4.13
CA SER A 133 11.75 10.14 -5.22
C SER A 133 12.36 10.36 -6.60
N LYS A 134 13.00 11.52 -6.81
CA LYS A 134 13.69 11.84 -8.05
C LYS A 134 14.81 10.82 -8.33
N ARG A 135 15.64 10.52 -7.33
CA ARG A 135 16.76 9.59 -7.49
C ARG A 135 16.28 8.19 -7.84
N ILE A 136 15.21 7.70 -7.20
CA ILE A 136 14.59 6.42 -7.56
C ILE A 136 14.13 6.44 -9.02
N GLY A 137 13.49 7.52 -9.47
CA GLY A 137 13.07 7.68 -10.87
C GLY A 137 14.21 7.67 -11.89
N GLU A 138 15.43 8.02 -11.48
CA GLU A 138 16.63 7.99 -12.33
C GLU A 138 17.27 6.59 -12.41
N VAL A 139 17.21 5.80 -11.34
CA VAL A 139 17.97 4.53 -11.21
C VAL A 139 17.11 3.28 -11.26
N PHE A 140 15.79 3.43 -11.20
CA PHE A 140 14.85 2.31 -11.11
C PHE A 140 13.78 2.41 -12.22
N SER A 141 13.52 1.29 -12.89
CA SER A 141 12.61 1.23 -14.03
C SER A 141 11.42 0.31 -13.80
N TYR A 142 10.27 0.64 -14.40
CA TYR A 142 9.08 -0.20 -14.25
C TYR A 142 9.19 -1.46 -15.11
N LYS A 143 9.04 -2.64 -14.49
CA LYS A 143 9.00 -3.93 -15.18
C LYS A 143 8.14 -4.92 -14.40
N SER A 144 7.09 -5.44 -15.03
CA SER A 144 6.24 -6.47 -14.46
C SER A 144 6.87 -7.86 -14.56
N GLY A 145 6.53 -8.76 -13.62
CA GLY A 145 6.93 -10.17 -13.63
C GLY A 145 8.36 -10.46 -13.19
N VAL A 146 9.08 -9.48 -12.64
CA VAL A 146 10.48 -9.66 -12.16
C VAL A 146 10.60 -9.70 -10.64
N THR A 147 9.58 -9.24 -9.92
CA THR A 147 9.49 -9.25 -8.45
C THR A 147 8.24 -10.01 -8.00
N ASN A 148 8.16 -10.29 -6.70
CA ASN A 148 7.01 -10.92 -6.07
C ASN A 148 6.67 -10.26 -4.74
N ILE A 149 5.59 -10.70 -4.08
CA ILE A 149 5.10 -10.11 -2.84
C ILE A 149 6.14 -10.07 -1.70
N ASN A 150 7.14 -10.95 -1.72
CA ASN A 150 8.18 -11.02 -0.70
C ASN A 150 9.41 -10.18 -1.03
N THR A 151 9.53 -9.65 -2.25
CA THR A 151 10.68 -8.85 -2.67
C THR A 151 10.84 -7.62 -1.77
N THR A 152 12.05 -7.46 -1.25
CA THR A 152 12.42 -6.33 -0.38
C THR A 152 12.88 -5.12 -1.20
N ALA A 153 12.92 -3.95 -0.57
CA ALA A 153 13.48 -2.72 -1.14
C ALA A 153 14.91 -2.92 -1.65
N GLU A 154 15.74 -3.62 -0.88
CA GLU A 154 17.14 -3.88 -1.22
C GLU A 154 17.26 -4.79 -2.45
N GLU A 155 16.52 -5.90 -2.48
CA GLU A 155 16.51 -6.82 -3.62
C GLU A 155 15.98 -6.15 -4.88
N ALA A 156 14.87 -5.40 -4.76
CA ALA A 156 14.32 -4.66 -5.87
C ALA A 156 15.35 -3.67 -6.42
N LEU A 157 15.92 -2.81 -5.57
CA LEU A 157 16.89 -1.83 -6.03
C LEU A 157 18.13 -2.48 -6.66
N HIS A 158 18.58 -3.65 -6.17
CA HIS A 158 19.63 -4.43 -6.80
C HIS A 158 19.27 -4.89 -8.22
N LEU A 159 18.01 -5.27 -8.47
CA LEU A 159 17.51 -5.62 -9.79
C LEU A 159 17.40 -4.40 -10.73
N GLY A 160 17.30 -3.18 -10.20
CA GLY A 160 17.13 -1.95 -10.99
C GLY A 160 15.78 -1.83 -11.70
N CYS A 161 14.86 -2.78 -11.47
CA CYS A 161 13.50 -2.72 -12.00
C CYS A 161 12.48 -3.48 -11.15
N GLY A 162 11.21 -3.08 -11.25
CA GLY A 162 10.10 -3.68 -10.49
C GLY A 162 8.76 -2.98 -10.74
N VAL A 163 7.81 -3.17 -9.84
CA VAL A 163 6.45 -2.63 -9.92
C VAL A 163 6.18 -1.59 -8.83
N CYS A 164 4.96 -1.05 -8.77
CA CYS A 164 4.58 0.02 -7.82
C CYS A 164 4.89 -0.31 -6.35
N GLN A 165 4.74 -1.58 -5.93
CA GLN A 165 5.13 -2.05 -4.60
C GLN A 165 6.63 -1.81 -4.33
N ASP A 166 7.47 -2.13 -5.30
CA ASP A 166 8.92 -2.02 -5.17
C ASP A 166 9.35 -0.55 -5.07
N TYR A 167 8.78 0.33 -5.90
CA TYR A 167 8.99 1.78 -5.79
C TYR A 167 8.62 2.30 -4.40
N ALA A 168 7.47 1.89 -3.87
CA ALA A 168 7.04 2.29 -2.54
C ALA A 168 7.98 1.76 -1.46
N HIS A 169 8.43 0.51 -1.53
CA HIS A 169 9.38 -0.06 -0.55
C HIS A 169 10.75 0.62 -0.59
N ILE A 170 11.30 0.89 -1.78
CA ILE A 170 12.57 1.60 -1.94
C ILE A 170 12.45 3.01 -1.35
N PHE A 171 11.37 3.73 -1.68
CA PHE A 171 11.12 5.06 -1.12
C PHE A 171 11.03 5.02 0.40
N LEU A 172 10.27 4.08 0.97
CA LEU A 172 10.12 3.95 2.42
C LEU A 172 11.45 3.66 3.12
N SER A 173 12.25 2.77 2.55
CA SER A 173 13.55 2.42 3.11
C SER A 173 14.50 3.62 3.11
N ALA A 174 14.61 4.32 1.97
CA ALA A 174 15.46 5.49 1.82
C ALA A 174 14.97 6.69 2.66
N ALA A 175 13.68 6.99 2.66
CA ALA A 175 13.10 8.09 3.44
C ALA A 175 13.34 7.89 4.95
N ARG A 176 13.08 6.69 5.47
CA ARG A 176 13.29 6.37 6.89
C ARG A 176 14.76 6.38 7.27
N LEU A 177 15.65 5.90 6.39
CA LEU A 177 17.10 5.99 6.59
C LEU A 177 17.56 7.46 6.69
N SER A 178 16.93 8.35 5.93
CA SER A 178 17.15 9.80 5.97
C SER A 178 16.37 10.52 7.10
N GLY A 179 15.76 9.80 8.03
CA GLY A 179 15.04 10.37 9.17
C GLY A 179 13.62 10.87 8.88
N VAL A 180 13.11 10.69 7.67
CA VAL A 180 11.75 11.07 7.27
C VAL A 180 10.78 9.91 7.53
N PRO A 181 9.81 10.06 8.45
CA PRO A 181 8.80 9.04 8.67
C PRO A 181 7.92 8.88 7.43
N ALA A 182 7.63 7.64 7.04
CA ALA A 182 6.84 7.36 5.87
C ALA A 182 6.02 6.07 6.01
N ARG A 183 4.86 6.00 5.36
CA ARG A 183 3.92 4.86 5.39
C ARG A 183 3.63 4.33 3.99
N TYR A 184 3.41 3.01 3.94
CA TYR A 184 2.95 2.34 2.72
C TYR A 184 1.44 2.51 2.58
N VAL A 185 0.98 2.81 1.37
CA VAL A 185 -0.45 2.92 1.07
C VAL A 185 -0.77 2.06 -0.15
N ALA A 186 -1.84 1.27 -0.04
CA ALA A 186 -2.42 0.51 -1.13
C ALA A 186 -3.81 1.05 -1.45
N GLY A 187 -4.14 1.13 -2.73
CA GLY A 187 -5.44 1.64 -3.16
C GLY A 187 -5.68 1.43 -4.64
N ILE A 188 -6.62 2.20 -5.20
CA ILE A 188 -7.02 2.09 -6.61
C ILE A 188 -6.69 3.40 -7.30
N GLN A 189 -5.92 3.33 -8.39
CA GLN A 189 -5.63 4.50 -9.22
C GLN A 189 -6.70 4.66 -10.30
N LYS A 190 -7.15 5.89 -10.53
CA LYS A 190 -8.15 6.16 -11.58
C LYS A 190 -7.57 5.78 -12.96
N GLY A 191 -8.27 4.90 -13.66
CA GLY A 191 -8.07 4.65 -15.09
C GLY A 191 -7.07 3.53 -15.43
N THR A 192 -6.41 2.93 -14.45
CA THR A 192 -5.51 1.78 -14.67
C THR A 192 -6.26 0.45 -14.66
N GLY A 193 -7.34 0.35 -13.87
CA GLY A 193 -8.06 -0.91 -13.66
C GLY A 193 -7.34 -1.90 -12.73
N GLU A 194 -6.19 -1.49 -12.19
CA GLU A 194 -5.34 -2.28 -11.31
C GLU A 194 -5.23 -1.63 -9.94
N THR A 195 -4.98 -2.44 -8.91
CA THR A 195 -4.54 -1.94 -7.60
C THR A 195 -3.19 -1.25 -7.75
N HIS A 196 -2.95 -0.25 -6.92
CA HIS A 196 -1.71 0.51 -6.90
C HIS A 196 -1.16 0.62 -5.48
N ALA A 197 0.14 0.87 -5.41
CA ALA A 197 0.85 1.11 -4.17
C ALA A 197 1.67 2.40 -4.29
N TRP A 198 1.67 3.20 -3.23
CA TRP A 198 2.50 4.39 -3.11
C TRP A 198 2.99 4.53 -1.67
N ALA A 199 3.87 5.50 -1.46
CA ALA A 199 4.32 5.89 -0.13
C ALA A 199 3.84 7.32 0.17
N GLU A 200 3.51 7.56 1.43
CA GLU A 200 3.27 8.89 1.98
C GLU A 200 4.34 9.18 3.02
N PHE A 201 4.79 10.43 3.13
CA PHE A 201 5.75 10.86 4.14
C PHE A 201 5.12 11.90 5.06
N TYR A 202 5.64 11.99 6.28
CA TYR A 202 5.18 12.94 7.28
C TYR A 202 5.92 14.28 7.13
N ASP A 203 5.17 15.37 7.05
CA ASP A 203 5.69 16.74 6.90
C ASP A 203 4.94 17.69 7.84
N ASP A 204 5.16 17.53 9.14
CA ASP A 204 4.52 18.31 10.22
C ASP A 204 2.99 18.26 10.26
N GLY A 205 2.42 17.15 9.73
CA GLY A 205 1.01 16.78 9.73
C GLY A 205 0.36 16.98 8.38
#